data_AF-A0A6P0XSL8-F1
#
_entry.id   AF-A0A6P0XSL8-F1
#
_cell.length_a   1.000
_cell.length_b   1.000
_cell.length_c   1.000
_cell.angle_alpha   90.00
_cell.angle_beta   90.00
_cell.angle_gamma   90.00
#
_symmetry.space_group_name_H-M   'P 1'
#
loop_
_entity.id
_entity.type
_entity.pdbx_description
1 polymer ?
#
loop_
_entity_poly.entity_id
_entity_poly.type
_entity_poly.pdbx_seq_one_letter_code
_entity_poly.pdbx_strand_id
1 'polypeptide(L)'
;MLSKPFVNLFNWNPQLFREIKGRLKVRNVAIAISASLLCQFIVMMVFREMLPPTFVQYCVEVRPYCTDINWSHWWADIFITLSSILLTLMLIGGVYMLVADLAKEKRLGTLNFIRLSPQSSQKILLGKLLGVPILIYLAGAIFLPLHLWANISSGLPLSWFFGFYGILIKVCCFVYNISILFVFLGGTQAWLAAAITGIFLLPIMGIVKLYTDEVRPLIGTDEMKVILIVGVIIILGFVLGNYWIWQAVNRRYRNPNSTIISKKKSYWLMGCFQVYLLLFFLINISEKSTVILKESLLFFCTINLLWFLLVISMLSPQRQTVQDWAIYRHKQINNDETAIVKGLAISLKQDLIWGEK
;
A
#
# COMPACT_ATOMS: atom_id res chain seq x y z
N MET A 1 9.34 11.61 36.17
CA MET A 1 7.94 11.17 36.02
C MET A 1 7.55 11.26 34.55
N LEU A 2 7.29 10.12 33.88
CA LEU A 2 6.67 10.14 32.54
C LEU A 2 5.25 10.72 32.69
N SER A 3 4.84 11.64 31.81
CA SER A 3 3.47 12.17 31.86
C SER A 3 2.46 11.05 31.62
N LYS A 4 1.27 11.13 32.25
CA LYS A 4 0.19 10.12 32.13
C LYS A 4 -0.05 9.60 30.70
N PRO A 5 -0.08 10.43 29.62
CA PRO A 5 -0.24 9.92 28.26
C PRO A 5 0.92 9.03 27.78
N PHE A 6 2.15 9.30 28.20
CA PHE A 6 3.32 8.49 27.84
C PHE A 6 3.28 7.11 28.49
N VAL A 7 2.80 7.02 29.73
CA VAL A 7 2.62 5.74 30.43
C VAL A 7 1.53 4.90 29.74
N ASN A 8 0.43 5.53 29.34
CA ASN A 8 -0.66 4.85 28.63
C ASN A 8 -0.23 4.33 27.25
N LEU A 9 0.53 5.12 26.48
CA LEU A 9 1.04 4.69 25.16
C LEU A 9 2.03 3.52 25.28
N PHE A 10 2.92 3.57 26.27
CA PHE A 10 3.85 2.49 26.57
C PHE A 10 3.13 1.17 26.88
N ASN A 11 2.08 1.24 27.71
CA ASN A 11 1.27 0.08 28.07
C ASN A 11 0.46 -0.47 26.87
N TRP A 12 0.02 0.40 25.97
CA TRP A 12 -0.78 -0.01 24.80
C TRP A 12 0.05 -0.77 23.76
N ASN A 13 1.18 -0.19 23.33
CA ASN A 13 2.08 -0.83 22.37
C ASN A 13 3.54 -0.41 22.64
N PRO A 14 4.33 -1.25 23.36
CA PRO A 14 5.71 -0.91 23.72
C PRO A 14 6.62 -0.83 22.49
N GLN A 15 6.31 -1.60 21.45
CA GLN A 15 7.04 -1.55 20.18
C GLN A 15 6.85 -0.20 19.49
N LEU A 16 5.61 0.29 19.41
CA LEU A 16 5.33 1.62 18.86
C LEU A 16 6.06 2.72 19.65
N PHE A 17 5.99 2.66 20.98
CA PHE A 17 6.66 3.62 21.85
C PHE A 17 8.18 3.66 21.61
N ARG A 18 8.81 2.47 21.46
CA ARG A 18 10.23 2.33 21.14
C ARG A 18 10.59 3.06 19.85
N GLU A 19 9.81 2.85 18.79
CA GLU A 19 10.04 3.50 17.49
C GLU A 19 9.86 5.02 17.57
N ILE A 20 8.78 5.50 18.20
CA ILE A 20 8.50 6.94 18.37
C ILE A 20 9.64 7.61 19.14
N LYS A 21 10.04 7.07 20.29
CA LYS A 21 11.12 7.63 21.14
C LYS A 21 12.48 7.60 20.44
N GLY A 22 12.71 6.59 19.60
CA GLY A 22 13.94 6.45 18.82
C GLY A 22 14.06 7.50 17.70
N ARG A 23 12.94 7.83 17.05
CA ARG A 23 12.93 8.61 15.80
C ARG A 23 12.58 10.09 16.00
N LEU A 24 11.68 10.41 16.94
CA LEU A 24 11.31 11.79 17.27
C LEU A 24 12.37 12.47 18.14
N LYS A 25 13.56 12.66 17.58
CA LYS A 25 14.61 13.52 18.15
C LYS A 25 14.42 14.94 17.63
N VAL A 26 14.73 15.94 18.45
CA VAL A 26 14.59 17.37 18.11
C VAL A 26 15.18 17.67 16.72
N ARG A 27 16.39 17.18 16.43
CA ARG A 27 17.02 17.33 15.11
C ARG A 27 16.19 16.76 13.97
N ASN A 28 15.68 15.54 14.09
CA ASN A 28 14.93 14.88 13.04
C ASN A 28 13.56 15.54 12.83
N VAL A 29 12.93 15.97 13.92
CA VAL A 29 11.67 16.72 13.92
C VAL A 29 11.85 18.05 13.22
N ALA A 30 12.90 18.80 13.56
CA ALA A 30 13.22 20.07 12.91
C ALA A 30 13.44 19.89 11.40
N ILE A 31 14.22 18.88 10.97
CA ILE A 31 14.43 18.60 9.55
C ILE A 31 13.12 18.28 8.84
N ALA A 32 12.26 17.43 9.43
CA ALA A 32 10.98 17.06 8.85
C ALA A 32 10.04 18.27 8.70
N ILE A 33 9.99 19.14 9.72
CA ILE A 33 9.21 20.38 9.69
C ILE A 33 9.74 21.32 8.61
N SER A 34 11.03 21.61 8.61
CA SER A 34 11.64 22.53 7.65
C SER A 34 11.48 22.05 6.21
N ALA A 35 11.69 20.75 5.96
CA ALA A 35 11.49 20.18 4.62
C ALA A 35 10.03 20.25 4.16
N SER A 36 9.08 19.99 5.06
CA SER A 36 7.64 20.09 4.77
C SER A 36 7.23 21.52 4.44
N LEU A 37 7.65 22.50 5.26
CA LEU A 37 7.36 23.92 5.04
C LEU A 37 8.03 24.45 3.77
N LEU A 38 9.28 24.06 3.50
CA LEU A 38 9.99 24.44 2.28
C LEU A 38 9.26 23.91 1.03
N CYS A 39 8.80 22.66 1.07
CA CYS A 39 8.02 22.10 -0.04
C CYS A 39 6.73 22.88 -0.29
N GLN A 40 5.97 23.19 0.76
CA GLN A 40 4.76 24.00 0.66
C GLN A 40 5.05 25.42 0.14
N PHE A 41 6.12 26.05 0.60
CA PHE A 41 6.57 27.35 0.10
C PHE A 41 6.89 27.30 -1.39
N ILE A 42 7.64 26.29 -1.84
CA ILE A 42 7.96 26.10 -3.27
C ILE A 42 6.68 25.94 -4.10
N VAL A 43 5.72 25.14 -3.64
CA VAL A 43 4.43 24.98 -4.33
C VAL A 43 3.72 26.33 -4.48
N MET A 44 3.63 27.12 -3.41
CA MET A 44 3.00 28.44 -3.47
C MET A 44 3.71 29.39 -4.43
N MET A 45 5.05 29.37 -4.46
CA MET A 45 5.83 30.19 -5.39
C MET A 45 5.60 29.76 -6.84
N VAL A 46 5.57 28.46 -7.14
CA VAL A 46 5.30 27.94 -8.48
C VAL A 46 3.91 28.39 -8.97
N PHE A 47 2.88 28.24 -8.14
CA PHE A 47 1.52 28.64 -8.51
C PHE A 47 1.33 30.15 -8.61
N ARG A 48 2.15 30.94 -7.91
CA ARG A 48 2.18 32.39 -8.04
C ARG A 48 2.69 32.82 -9.43
N GLU A 49 3.72 32.15 -9.95
CA GLU A 49 4.25 32.43 -11.30
C GLU A 49 3.31 32.00 -12.43
N MET A 50 2.35 31.11 -12.13
CA MET A 50 1.30 30.69 -13.06
C MET A 50 0.12 31.68 -13.14
N LEU A 51 0.16 32.80 -12.40
CA LEU A 51 -0.86 33.84 -12.49
C LEU A 51 -0.63 34.75 -13.72
N PRO A 52 -1.67 35.40 -14.25
CA PRO A 52 -1.54 36.38 -15.34
C PRO A 52 -0.55 37.52 -14.97
N PRO A 53 0.16 38.11 -15.95
CA PRO A 53 -0.04 38.01 -17.41
C PRO A 53 0.70 36.87 -18.12
N THR A 54 1.50 36.06 -17.40
CA THR A 54 2.34 35.00 -18.02
C THR A 54 1.53 33.81 -18.51
N PHE A 55 0.47 33.43 -17.81
CA PHE A 55 -0.41 32.32 -18.19
C PHE A 55 -1.89 32.72 -18.11
N VAL A 56 -2.70 32.21 -19.03
CA VAL A 56 -4.14 32.51 -19.14
C VAL A 56 -5.04 31.41 -18.54
N GLN A 57 -4.46 30.34 -17.97
CA GLN A 57 -5.20 29.18 -17.47
C GLN A 57 -6.21 29.53 -16.37
N TYR A 58 -5.93 30.55 -15.57
CA TYR A 58 -6.79 30.97 -14.45
C TYR A 58 -7.68 32.17 -14.79
N CYS A 59 -7.80 32.57 -16.05
CA CYS A 59 -8.66 33.69 -16.44
C CYS A 59 -10.13 33.25 -16.59
N VAL A 60 -11.05 34.05 -16.05
CA VAL A 60 -12.50 33.81 -16.21
C VAL A 60 -12.94 34.14 -17.65
N GLU A 61 -12.52 35.29 -18.16
CA GLU A 61 -12.71 35.69 -19.56
C GLU A 61 -11.39 36.18 -20.15
N VAL A 62 -11.11 35.83 -21.41
CA VAL A 62 -9.93 36.28 -22.15
C VAL A 62 -10.37 37.32 -23.18
N ARG A 63 -10.12 38.61 -22.92
CA ARG A 63 -10.26 39.70 -23.90
C ARG A 63 -9.21 40.78 -23.67
N PRO A 64 -8.49 41.20 -24.71
CA PRO A 64 -7.00 41.25 -24.84
C PRO A 64 -6.09 41.01 -23.61
N TYR A 65 -6.59 41.10 -22.38
CA TYR A 65 -5.95 40.83 -21.11
C TYR A 65 -6.89 39.98 -20.23
N CYS A 66 -6.37 39.47 -19.12
CA CYS A 66 -7.18 38.77 -18.12
C CYS A 66 -7.98 39.80 -17.31
N THR A 67 -9.31 39.75 -17.35
CA THR A 67 -10.16 40.70 -16.61
C THR A 67 -10.34 40.30 -15.15
N ASP A 68 -10.40 39.00 -14.87
CA ASP A 68 -10.55 38.45 -13.52
C ASP A 68 -9.90 37.07 -13.38
N ILE A 69 -9.44 36.75 -12.16
CA ILE A 69 -8.75 35.51 -11.83
C ILE A 69 -9.72 34.55 -11.14
N ASN A 70 -9.84 33.35 -11.69
CA ASN A 70 -10.58 32.25 -11.10
C ASN A 70 -9.82 31.66 -9.91
N TRP A 71 -9.96 32.29 -8.74
CA TRP A 71 -9.34 31.85 -7.48
C TRP A 71 -9.77 30.44 -7.07
N SER A 72 -11.00 30.04 -7.37
CA SER A 72 -11.50 28.70 -7.08
C SER A 72 -10.70 27.62 -7.82
N HIS A 73 -10.47 27.82 -9.12
CA HIS A 73 -9.67 26.90 -9.93
C HIS A 73 -8.20 26.87 -9.50
N TRP A 74 -7.63 28.05 -9.18
CA TRP A 74 -6.25 28.16 -8.71
C TRP A 74 -6.00 27.40 -7.40
N TRP A 75 -6.89 27.57 -6.41
CA TRP A 75 -6.80 26.82 -5.15
C TRP A 75 -7.07 25.32 -5.33
N ALA A 76 -7.92 24.92 -6.29
CA ALA A 76 -8.16 23.51 -6.59
C ALA A 76 -6.90 22.82 -7.13
N ASP A 77 -6.14 23.49 -8.01
CA ASP A 77 -4.89 22.93 -8.55
C ASP A 77 -3.78 22.84 -7.48
N ILE A 78 -3.74 23.79 -6.54
CA ILE A 78 -2.87 23.70 -5.35
C ILE A 78 -3.27 22.49 -4.51
N PHE A 79 -4.56 22.29 -4.24
CA PHE A 79 -5.06 21.12 -3.51
C PHE A 79 -4.65 19.80 -4.19
N ILE A 80 -4.81 19.68 -5.51
CA ILE A 80 -4.44 18.48 -6.28
C ILE A 80 -2.92 18.26 -6.26
N THR A 81 -2.13 19.32 -6.42
CA THR A 81 -0.66 19.25 -6.39
C THR A 81 -0.15 18.81 -5.03
N LEU A 82 -0.64 19.44 -3.95
CA LEU A 82 -0.30 19.05 -2.58
C LEU A 82 -0.72 17.61 -2.28
N SER A 83 -1.89 17.17 -2.76
CA SER A 83 -2.35 15.77 -2.65
C SER A 83 -1.38 14.79 -3.32
N SER A 84 -0.90 15.15 -4.50
CA SER A 84 0.03 14.33 -5.30
C SER A 84 1.40 14.23 -4.66
N ILE A 85 1.93 15.35 -4.15
CA ILE A 85 3.18 15.40 -3.40
C ILE A 85 3.06 14.57 -2.12
N LEU A 86 1.98 14.76 -1.37
CA LEU A 86 1.75 14.06 -0.10
C LEU A 86 1.64 12.54 -0.30
N LEU A 87 0.92 12.08 -1.32
CA LEU A 87 0.84 10.65 -1.67
C LEU A 87 2.22 10.09 -2.01
N THR A 88 2.98 10.80 -2.85
CA THR A 88 4.33 10.38 -3.26
C THR A 88 5.28 10.30 -2.06
N LEU A 89 5.27 11.33 -1.21
CA LEU A 89 6.07 11.40 0.00
C LEU A 89 5.73 10.26 0.96
N MET A 90 4.45 10.02 1.23
CA MET A 90 3.99 8.96 2.12
C MET A 90 4.37 7.58 1.59
N LEU A 91 4.17 7.30 0.30
CA LEU A 91 4.44 5.97 -0.25
C LEU A 91 5.93 5.70 -0.38
N ILE A 92 6.67 6.55 -1.09
CA ILE A 92 8.10 6.33 -1.33
C ILE A 92 8.89 6.42 -0.02
N GLY A 93 8.66 7.48 0.76
CA GLY A 93 9.33 7.69 2.05
C GLY A 93 9.01 6.59 3.06
N GLY A 94 7.75 6.20 3.17
CA GLY A 94 7.33 5.14 4.10
C GLY A 94 7.86 3.76 3.74
N VAL A 95 7.80 3.38 2.45
CA VAL A 95 8.39 2.12 1.96
C VAL A 95 9.89 2.09 2.21
N TYR A 96 10.61 3.16 1.87
CA TYR A 96 12.04 3.25 2.11
C TYR A 96 12.37 3.05 3.60
N MET A 97 11.69 3.79 4.49
CA MET A 97 11.95 3.71 5.93
C MET A 97 11.63 2.33 6.51
N LEU A 98 10.51 1.71 6.12
CA LEU A 98 10.12 0.38 6.59
C LEU A 98 11.09 -0.70 6.13
N VAL A 99 11.44 -0.70 4.84
CA VAL A 99 12.35 -1.70 4.28
C VAL A 99 13.75 -1.52 4.86
N ALA A 100 14.25 -0.28 4.97
CA ALA A 100 15.57 -0.02 5.55
C ALA A 100 15.65 -0.45 7.02
N ASP A 101 14.62 -0.18 7.80
CA ASP A 101 14.54 -0.58 9.21
C ASP A 101 14.53 -2.10 9.37
N LEU A 102 13.59 -2.78 8.70
CA LEU A 102 13.42 -4.23 8.81
C LEU A 102 14.61 -4.99 8.22
N ALA A 103 15.19 -4.52 7.11
CA ALA A 103 16.37 -5.12 6.51
C ALA A 103 17.58 -4.99 7.45
N LYS A 104 17.74 -3.84 8.12
CA LYS A 104 18.79 -3.65 9.12
C LYS A 104 18.60 -4.58 10.32
N GLU A 105 17.39 -4.68 10.87
CA GLU A 105 17.11 -5.59 11.99
C GLU A 105 17.29 -7.06 11.62
N LYS A 106 16.95 -7.44 10.38
CA LYS A 106 17.20 -8.79 9.85
C LYS A 106 18.70 -9.07 9.75
N ARG A 107 19.49 -8.12 9.23
CA ARG A 107 20.95 -8.25 9.09
C ARG A 107 21.65 -8.36 10.44
N LEU A 108 21.17 -7.63 11.45
CA LEU A 108 21.73 -7.65 12.80
C LEU A 108 21.23 -8.82 13.66
N GLY A 109 20.32 -9.67 13.14
CA GLY A 109 19.72 -10.77 13.88
C GLY A 109 18.71 -10.36 14.96
N THR A 110 18.50 -9.05 15.17
CA THR A 110 17.57 -8.52 16.19
C THR A 110 16.13 -8.91 15.90
N LEU A 111 15.75 -9.08 14.63
CA LEU A 111 14.41 -9.52 14.25
C LEU A 111 14.07 -10.91 14.81
N ASN A 112 15.05 -11.82 14.89
CA ASN A 112 14.84 -13.16 15.46
C ASN A 112 14.61 -13.09 16.97
N PHE A 113 15.34 -12.22 17.68
CA PHE A 113 15.08 -11.99 19.10
C PHE A 113 13.69 -11.38 19.36
N ILE A 114 13.25 -10.43 18.53
CA ILE A 114 11.92 -9.83 18.67
C ILE A 114 10.82 -10.88 18.44
N ARG A 115 11.01 -11.84 17.55
CA ARG A 115 10.06 -12.95 17.31
C ARG A 115 9.89 -13.87 18.53
N LEU A 116 10.91 -13.99 19.37
CA LEU A 116 10.86 -14.78 20.61
C LEU A 116 10.15 -14.05 21.75
N SER A 117 9.83 -12.77 21.59
CA SER A 117 9.09 -12.03 22.61
C SER A 117 7.67 -12.58 22.79
N PRO A 118 7.10 -12.52 24.02
CA PRO A 118 5.75 -13.03 24.28
C PRO A 118 4.63 -12.18 23.64
N GLN A 119 4.98 -11.09 22.95
CA GLN A 119 4.02 -10.21 22.29
C GLN A 119 3.50 -10.84 21.00
N SER A 120 2.23 -10.58 20.68
CA SER A 120 1.68 -11.06 19.42
C SER A 120 2.38 -10.40 18.22
N SER A 121 2.55 -11.18 17.15
CA SER A 121 3.10 -10.68 15.88
C SER A 121 2.40 -9.41 15.40
N GLN A 122 1.08 -9.34 15.60
CA GLN A 122 0.25 -8.20 15.21
C GLN A 122 0.63 -6.93 15.96
N LYS A 123 0.82 -6.98 17.29
CA LYS A 123 1.22 -5.79 18.07
C LYS A 123 2.58 -5.26 17.65
N ILE A 124 3.54 -6.17 17.42
CA ILE A 124 4.90 -5.81 16.99
C ILE A 124 4.87 -5.18 15.60
N LEU A 125 4.24 -5.85 14.63
CA LEU A 125 4.16 -5.37 13.25
C LEU A 125 3.39 -4.07 13.14
N LEU A 126 2.27 -3.92 13.86
CA LEU A 126 1.51 -2.67 13.90
C LEU A 126 2.32 -1.53 14.52
N GLY A 127 3.10 -1.84 15.58
CA GLY A 127 4.00 -0.87 16.20
C GLY A 127 5.09 -0.38 15.24
N LYS A 128 5.60 -1.26 14.37
CA LYS A 128 6.54 -0.88 13.31
C LYS A 128 5.86 -0.10 12.18
N LEU A 129 4.69 -0.57 11.73
CA LEU A 129 3.92 0.06 10.66
C LEU A 129 3.63 1.54 10.97
N LEU A 130 3.22 1.82 12.21
CA LEU A 130 2.90 3.18 12.67
C LEU A 130 4.12 3.97 13.16
N GLY A 131 5.12 3.29 13.74
CA GLY A 131 6.23 3.94 14.41
C GLY A 131 7.42 4.25 13.49
N VAL A 132 7.71 3.39 12.52
CA VAL A 132 8.89 3.55 11.66
C VAL A 132 8.76 4.77 10.74
N PRO A 133 7.64 5.00 10.05
CA PRO A 133 7.45 6.17 9.18
C PRO A 133 7.01 7.44 9.92
N ILE A 134 7.13 7.51 11.26
CA ILE A 134 6.53 8.60 12.07
C ILE A 134 6.97 10.02 11.65
N LEU A 135 8.19 10.17 11.14
CA LEU A 135 8.69 11.45 10.63
C LEU A 135 8.01 11.86 9.32
N ILE A 136 7.66 10.89 8.47
CA ILE A 136 6.90 11.13 7.23
C ILE A 136 5.45 11.49 7.58
N TYR A 137 4.87 10.84 8.57
CA TYR A 137 3.55 11.20 9.09
C TYR A 137 3.52 12.61 9.68
N LEU A 138 4.56 12.98 10.42
CA LEU A 138 4.71 14.35 10.92
C LEU A 138 4.81 15.35 9.76
N ALA A 139 5.65 15.08 8.75
CA ALA A 139 5.78 15.94 7.58
C ALA A 139 4.43 16.12 6.87
N GLY A 140 3.65 15.04 6.72
CA GLY A 140 2.30 15.09 6.16
C GLY A 140 1.27 15.81 7.03
N ALA A 141 1.37 15.70 8.36
CA ALA A 141 0.50 16.44 9.27
C ALA A 141 0.68 17.96 9.12
N ILE A 142 1.89 18.42 8.78
CA ILE A 142 2.19 19.83 8.54
C ILE A 142 1.60 20.33 7.20
N PHE A 143 1.25 19.44 6.26
CA PHE A 143 0.52 19.81 5.05
C PHE A 143 -0.97 20.11 5.33
N LEU A 144 -1.54 19.56 6.42
CA LEU A 144 -2.98 19.63 6.70
C LEU A 144 -3.54 21.06 6.69
N PRO A 145 -2.91 22.08 7.30
CA PRO A 145 -3.48 23.43 7.34
C PRO A 145 -3.62 24.04 5.94
N LEU A 146 -2.55 24.00 5.13
CA LEU A 146 -2.57 24.55 3.77
C LEU A 146 -3.49 23.73 2.86
N HIS A 147 -3.50 22.41 3.01
CA HIS A 147 -4.34 21.51 2.23
C HIS A 147 -5.83 21.72 2.51
N LEU A 148 -6.21 21.91 3.78
CA LEU A 148 -7.57 22.25 4.18
C LEU A 148 -7.97 23.63 3.67
N TRP A 149 -7.08 24.61 3.77
CA TRP A 149 -7.30 25.96 3.27
C TRP A 149 -7.54 25.97 1.75
N ALA A 150 -6.73 25.22 1.00
CA ALA A 150 -6.90 25.08 -0.44
C ALA A 150 -8.25 24.41 -0.80
N ASN A 151 -8.68 23.40 -0.05
CA ASN A 151 -10.01 22.79 -0.24
C ASN A 151 -11.16 23.79 -0.02
N ILE A 152 -11.12 24.54 1.09
CA ILE A 152 -12.17 25.53 1.39
C ILE A 152 -12.17 26.65 0.33
N SER A 153 -11.00 27.18 -0.01
CA SER A 153 -10.85 28.31 -0.94
C SER A 153 -11.16 27.94 -2.39
N SER A 154 -11.09 26.65 -2.75
CA SER A 154 -11.52 26.14 -4.06
C SER A 154 -13.03 25.98 -4.19
N GLY A 155 -13.79 26.05 -3.08
CA GLY A 155 -15.23 25.78 -3.09
C GLY A 155 -15.58 24.29 -3.18
N LEU A 156 -14.60 23.39 -3.08
CA LEU A 156 -14.84 21.94 -3.06
C LEU A 156 -15.50 21.51 -1.74
N PRO A 157 -16.46 20.56 -1.79
CA PRO A 157 -17.10 20.08 -0.57
C PRO A 157 -16.08 19.36 0.31
N LEU A 158 -16.23 19.51 1.64
CA LEU A 158 -15.31 18.97 2.64
C LEU A 158 -15.17 17.43 2.58
N SER A 159 -16.12 16.74 1.95
CA SER A 159 -16.05 15.31 1.66
C SER A 159 -14.83 14.92 0.82
N TRP A 160 -14.34 15.78 -0.08
CA TRP A 160 -13.15 15.52 -0.89
C TRP A 160 -11.88 15.48 -0.04
N PHE A 161 -11.76 16.43 0.88
CA PHE A 161 -10.66 16.47 1.85
C PHE A 161 -10.62 15.17 2.67
N PHE A 162 -11.73 14.80 3.33
CA PHE A 162 -11.77 13.58 4.14
C PHE A 162 -11.64 12.30 3.30
N GLY A 163 -12.24 12.28 2.12
CA GLY A 163 -12.15 11.17 1.17
C GLY A 163 -10.70 10.91 0.75
N PHE A 164 -9.96 11.97 0.42
CA PHE A 164 -8.54 11.88 0.09
C PHE A 164 -7.72 11.28 1.24
N TYR A 165 -7.83 11.79 2.47
CA TYR A 165 -7.08 11.22 3.60
C TYR A 165 -7.50 9.78 3.92
N GLY A 166 -8.78 9.45 3.78
CA GLY A 166 -9.27 8.08 3.94
C GLY A 166 -8.68 7.11 2.92
N ILE A 167 -8.59 7.53 1.65
CA ILE A 167 -7.93 6.75 0.59
C ILE A 167 -6.43 6.66 0.84
N LEU A 168 -5.77 7.78 1.17
CA LEU A 168 -4.34 7.84 1.46
C LEU A 168 -3.96 6.83 2.55
N ILE A 169 -4.71 6.76 3.65
CA ILE A 169 -4.49 5.79 4.73
C ILE A 169 -4.62 4.35 4.23
N LYS A 170 -5.65 4.04 3.44
CA LYS A 170 -5.86 2.69 2.90
C LYS A 170 -4.73 2.27 1.96
N VAL A 171 -4.33 3.15 1.04
CA VAL A 171 -3.23 2.91 0.09
C VAL A 171 -1.90 2.76 0.83
N CYS A 172 -1.61 3.64 1.82
CA CYS A 172 -0.40 3.51 2.63
C CYS A 172 -0.37 2.19 3.40
N CYS A 173 -1.47 1.80 4.06
CA CYS A 173 -1.57 0.51 4.75
C CYS A 173 -1.29 -0.66 3.79
N PHE A 174 -1.90 -0.64 2.61
CA PHE A 174 -1.71 -1.68 1.60
C PHE A 174 -0.24 -1.78 1.13
N VAL A 175 0.34 -0.66 0.67
CA VAL A 175 1.71 -0.61 0.15
C VAL A 175 2.74 -0.92 1.24
N TYR A 176 2.53 -0.43 2.46
CA TYR A 176 3.44 -0.70 3.57
C TYR A 176 3.40 -2.18 3.97
N ASN A 177 2.24 -2.83 3.98
CA ASN A 177 2.16 -4.27 4.20
C ASN A 177 2.88 -5.08 3.11
N ILE A 178 2.82 -4.64 1.84
CA ILE A 178 3.62 -5.22 0.75
C ILE A 178 5.12 -5.04 1.03
N SER A 179 5.54 -3.86 1.47
CA SER A 179 6.96 -3.57 1.76
C SER A 179 7.53 -4.42 2.90
N ILE A 180 6.73 -4.69 3.93
CA ILE A 180 7.12 -5.59 5.02
C ILE A 180 7.22 -7.02 4.50
N LEU A 181 6.25 -7.47 3.70
CA LEU A 181 6.28 -8.79 3.08
C LEU A 181 7.54 -8.96 2.22
N PHE A 182 7.89 -7.96 1.41
CA PHE A 182 9.11 -7.95 0.60
C PHE A 182 10.37 -8.27 1.43
N VAL A 183 10.53 -7.68 2.62
CA VAL A 183 11.67 -7.99 3.51
C VAL A 183 11.64 -9.42 4.04
N PHE A 184 10.45 -9.92 4.38
CA PHE A 184 10.29 -11.30 4.85
C PHE A 184 10.50 -12.35 3.76
N LEU A 185 10.35 -11.98 2.48
CA LEU A 185 10.67 -12.81 1.33
C LEU A 185 12.16 -12.78 0.95
N GLY A 186 12.96 -11.91 1.56
CA GLY A 186 14.39 -11.83 1.27
C GLY A 186 14.88 -10.44 0.85
N GLY A 187 13.98 -9.51 0.59
CA GLY A 187 14.33 -8.14 0.19
C GLY A 187 15.17 -7.41 1.24
N THR A 188 16.29 -6.83 0.81
CA THR A 188 17.17 -6.05 1.68
C THR A 188 17.43 -4.63 1.15
N GLN A 189 17.19 -4.40 -0.14
CA GLN A 189 17.50 -3.15 -0.82
C GLN A 189 16.33 -2.17 -0.71
N ALA A 190 16.40 -1.26 0.27
CA ALA A 190 15.35 -0.28 0.52
C ALA A 190 15.18 0.74 -0.61
N TRP A 191 16.29 1.20 -1.20
CA TRP A 191 16.24 2.13 -2.33
C TRP A 191 15.54 1.53 -3.55
N LEU A 192 15.76 0.23 -3.82
CA LEU A 192 15.13 -0.48 -4.94
C LEU A 192 13.62 -0.60 -4.73
N ALA A 193 13.19 -0.99 -3.52
CA ALA A 193 11.76 -1.07 -3.18
C ALA A 193 11.06 0.30 -3.31
N ALA A 194 11.72 1.37 -2.87
CA ALA A 194 11.21 2.74 -3.00
C ALA A 194 11.15 3.19 -4.47
N ALA A 195 12.18 2.87 -5.28
CA ALA A 195 12.21 3.19 -6.71
C ALA A 195 11.11 2.48 -7.49
N ILE A 196 10.92 1.18 -7.25
CA ILE A 196 9.81 0.40 -7.84
C ILE A 196 8.47 1.04 -7.48
N THR A 197 8.28 1.38 -6.20
CA THR A 197 7.06 2.04 -5.73
C THR A 197 6.82 3.37 -6.48
N GLY A 198 7.86 4.18 -6.68
CA GLY A 198 7.77 5.43 -7.45
C GLY A 198 7.43 5.22 -8.92
N ILE A 199 8.07 4.25 -9.58
CA ILE A 199 7.82 3.92 -11.00
C ILE A 199 6.36 3.50 -11.21
N PHE A 200 5.80 2.69 -10.32
CA PHE A 200 4.39 2.32 -10.41
C PHE A 200 3.43 3.46 -10.04
N LEU A 201 3.84 4.38 -9.17
CA LEU A 201 2.99 5.50 -8.74
C LEU A 201 2.77 6.53 -9.85
N LEU A 202 3.81 6.85 -10.63
CA LEU A 202 3.74 7.88 -11.68
C LEU A 202 2.62 7.67 -12.72
N PRO A 203 2.47 6.50 -13.37
CA PRO A 203 1.38 6.28 -14.33
C PRO A 203 0.00 6.29 -13.65
N ILE A 204 -0.08 5.80 -12.40
CA ILE A 204 -1.33 5.83 -11.62
C ILE A 204 -1.75 7.28 -11.39
N MET A 205 -0.82 8.17 -11.06
CA MET A 205 -1.11 9.60 -10.89
C MET A 205 -1.57 10.25 -12.17
N GLY A 206 -1.00 9.87 -13.33
CA GLY A 206 -1.45 10.34 -14.64
C GLY A 206 -2.90 9.93 -14.93
N ILE A 207 -3.24 8.66 -14.69
CA ILE A 207 -4.61 8.13 -14.89
C ILE A 207 -5.59 8.82 -13.93
N VAL A 208 -5.24 8.95 -12.65
CA VAL A 208 -6.10 9.60 -11.66
C VAL A 208 -6.32 11.08 -12.02
N LYS A 209 -5.30 11.78 -12.51
CA LYS A 209 -5.46 13.17 -12.96
C LYS A 209 -6.40 13.27 -14.16
N LEU A 210 -6.17 12.46 -15.19
CA LEU A 210 -7.04 12.40 -16.38
C LEU A 210 -8.50 12.14 -15.97
N TYR A 211 -8.71 11.14 -15.10
CA TYR A 211 -10.02 10.81 -14.57
C TYR A 211 -10.64 11.96 -13.75
N THR A 212 -9.85 12.64 -12.91
CA THR A 212 -10.34 13.75 -12.09
C THR A 212 -10.77 14.94 -12.94
N ASP A 213 -10.02 15.23 -14.01
CA ASP A 213 -10.35 16.32 -14.94
C ASP A 213 -11.62 16.00 -15.75
N GLU A 214 -11.82 14.74 -16.15
CA GLU A 214 -13.05 14.27 -16.78
C GLU A 214 -14.26 14.26 -15.82
N VAL A 215 -14.09 13.91 -14.54
CA VAL A 215 -15.18 13.80 -13.56
C VAL A 215 -15.62 15.15 -13.00
N ARG A 216 -14.72 16.14 -12.91
CA ARG A 216 -15.01 17.49 -12.37
C ARG A 216 -16.28 18.15 -12.99
N PRO A 217 -16.52 18.12 -14.31
CA PRO A 217 -17.73 18.70 -14.89
C PRO A 217 -19.01 17.88 -14.66
N LEU A 218 -18.92 16.60 -14.26
CA LEU A 218 -20.08 15.72 -14.07
C LEU A 218 -20.73 15.85 -12.68
N ILE A 219 -20.22 16.71 -11.79
CA ILE A 219 -20.73 16.84 -10.42
C ILE A 219 -22.22 17.24 -10.44
N GLY A 220 -23.06 16.36 -9.90
CA GLY A 220 -24.51 16.57 -9.79
C GLY A 220 -25.36 15.86 -10.85
N THR A 221 -24.75 15.14 -11.80
CA THR A 221 -25.47 14.37 -12.83
C THR A 221 -25.72 12.92 -12.39
N ASP A 222 -26.63 12.21 -13.09
CA ASP A 222 -26.88 10.78 -12.85
C ASP A 222 -25.66 9.89 -13.13
N GLU A 223 -24.72 10.34 -13.98
CA GLU A 223 -23.47 9.63 -14.30
C GLU A 223 -22.53 9.53 -13.08
N MET A 224 -22.69 10.42 -12.09
CA MET A 224 -21.96 10.35 -10.81
C MET A 224 -22.26 9.07 -10.02
N LYS A 225 -23.44 8.45 -10.20
CA LYS A 225 -23.80 7.22 -9.49
C LYS A 225 -22.93 6.05 -9.92
N VAL A 226 -22.66 5.92 -11.22
CA VAL A 226 -21.80 4.85 -11.76
C VAL A 226 -20.37 5.02 -11.28
N ILE A 227 -19.86 6.25 -11.29
CA ILE A 227 -18.52 6.60 -10.77
C ILE A 227 -18.40 6.23 -9.28
N LEU A 228 -19.42 6.54 -8.47
CA LEU A 228 -19.43 6.21 -7.05
C LEU A 228 -19.39 4.69 -6.81
N ILE A 229 -20.16 3.92 -7.58
CA ILE A 229 -20.17 2.45 -7.51
C ILE A 229 -18.77 1.90 -7.83
N VAL A 230 -18.15 2.35 -8.93
CA VAL A 230 -16.79 1.95 -9.31
C VAL A 230 -15.78 2.28 -8.20
N GLY A 231 -15.87 3.48 -7.63
CA GLY A 231 -15.03 3.91 -6.50
C GLY A 231 -15.18 3.02 -5.26
N VAL A 232 -16.41 2.64 -4.90
CA VAL A 232 -16.69 1.73 -3.78
C VAL A 232 -16.05 0.35 -4.01
N ILE A 233 -16.14 -0.17 -5.25
CA ILE A 233 -15.57 -1.46 -5.60
C ILE A 233 -14.05 -1.42 -5.51
N ILE A 234 -13.40 -0.38 -6.04
CA ILE A 234 -11.95 -0.19 -5.92
C ILE A 234 -11.53 -0.18 -4.44
N ILE A 235 -12.25 0.58 -3.60
CA ILE A 235 -11.98 0.65 -2.16
C ILE A 235 -12.12 -0.74 -1.50
N LEU A 236 -13.15 -1.50 -1.86
CA LEU A 236 -13.36 -2.86 -1.36
C LEU A 236 -12.20 -3.79 -1.76
N GLY A 237 -11.68 -3.65 -2.99
CA GLY A 237 -10.49 -4.34 -3.46
C GLY A 237 -9.26 -4.05 -2.59
N PHE A 238 -8.99 -2.79 -2.28
CA PHE A 238 -7.89 -2.40 -1.38
C PHE A 238 -8.04 -3.00 0.02
N VAL A 239 -9.25 -2.99 0.60
CA VAL A 239 -9.51 -3.54 1.93
C VAL A 239 -9.28 -5.05 1.96
N LEU A 240 -9.83 -5.79 0.98
CA LEU A 240 -9.64 -7.23 0.86
C LEU A 240 -8.18 -7.59 0.62
N GLY A 241 -7.51 -6.89 -0.30
CA GLY A 241 -6.10 -7.09 -0.59
C GLY A 241 -5.23 -6.84 0.65
N ASN A 242 -5.49 -5.76 1.39
CA ASN A 242 -4.77 -5.45 2.62
C ASN A 242 -4.95 -6.54 3.68
N TYR A 243 -6.16 -7.09 3.83
CA TYR A 243 -6.41 -8.23 4.71
C TYR A 243 -5.56 -9.45 4.34
N TRP A 244 -5.53 -9.83 3.06
CA TRP A 244 -4.79 -11.01 2.61
C TRP A 244 -3.28 -10.84 2.72
N ILE A 245 -2.75 -9.66 2.39
CA ILE A 245 -1.33 -9.34 2.58
C ILE A 245 -1.00 -9.36 4.07
N TRP A 246 -1.85 -8.81 4.94
CA TRP A 246 -1.65 -8.88 6.38
C TRP A 246 -1.59 -10.31 6.93
N GLN A 247 -2.40 -11.23 6.39
CA GLN A 247 -2.34 -12.66 6.71
C GLN A 247 -0.99 -13.28 6.30
N ALA A 248 -0.50 -12.94 5.10
CA ALA A 248 0.79 -13.39 4.59
C ALA A 248 1.97 -12.86 5.43
N VAL A 249 1.94 -11.55 5.76
CA VAL A 249 2.95 -10.90 6.62
C VAL A 249 3.01 -11.56 7.98
N ASN A 250 1.86 -11.79 8.65
CA ASN A 250 1.84 -12.45 9.96
C ASN A 250 2.37 -13.89 9.91
N ARG A 251 2.03 -14.65 8.86
CA ARG A 251 2.52 -16.02 8.68
C ARG A 251 4.04 -16.04 8.52
N ARG A 252 4.58 -15.23 7.61
CA ARG A 252 6.03 -15.13 7.36
C ARG A 252 6.80 -14.51 8.52
N TYR A 253 6.16 -13.66 9.32
CA TYR A 253 6.75 -13.15 10.55
C TYR A 253 7.00 -14.27 11.57
N ARG A 254 6.01 -15.15 11.79
CA ARG A 254 6.10 -16.27 12.75
C ARG A 254 6.99 -17.38 12.25
N ASN A 255 6.80 -17.79 10.99
CA ASN A 255 7.48 -18.93 10.37
C ASN A 255 8.22 -18.47 9.09
N PRO A 256 9.51 -18.09 9.20
CA PRO A 256 10.26 -17.50 8.09
C PRO A 256 10.46 -18.43 6.89
N ASN A 257 10.44 -19.74 7.09
CA ASN A 257 10.69 -20.74 6.04
C ASN A 257 9.40 -21.34 5.45
N SER A 258 8.23 -20.94 5.97
CA SER A 258 6.93 -21.42 5.49
C SER A 258 6.48 -20.73 4.21
N THR A 259 5.57 -21.33 3.44
CA THR A 259 4.95 -20.69 2.27
C THR A 259 4.28 -19.35 2.64
N ILE A 260 4.11 -18.44 1.66
CA ILE A 260 3.52 -17.11 1.88
C ILE A 260 2.10 -17.22 2.43
N ILE A 261 1.32 -18.16 1.87
CA ILE A 261 -0.05 -18.46 2.26
C ILE A 261 -0.22 -19.97 2.48
N SER A 262 -1.16 -20.38 3.33
CA SER A 262 -1.51 -21.80 3.47
C SER A 262 -2.40 -22.26 2.33
N LYS A 263 -2.41 -23.57 2.05
CA LYS A 263 -3.27 -24.18 1.02
C LYS A 263 -4.75 -23.85 1.26
N LYS A 264 -5.24 -23.97 2.50
CA LYS A 264 -6.61 -23.58 2.84
C LYS A 264 -6.89 -22.11 2.52
N LYS A 265 -5.98 -21.21 2.90
CA LYS A 265 -6.16 -19.76 2.69
C LYS A 265 -6.04 -19.35 1.21
N SER A 266 -5.27 -20.07 0.38
CA SER A 266 -5.20 -19.77 -1.05
C SER A 266 -6.50 -20.05 -1.79
N TYR A 267 -7.27 -21.09 -1.41
CA TYR A 267 -8.59 -21.33 -2.01
C TYR A 267 -9.57 -20.21 -1.68
N TRP A 268 -9.58 -19.73 -0.42
CA TRP A 268 -10.38 -18.57 -0.04
C TRP A 268 -9.93 -17.29 -0.76
N LEU A 269 -8.63 -17.05 -0.87
CA LEU A 269 -8.07 -15.92 -1.63
C LEU A 269 -8.52 -15.96 -3.09
N MET A 270 -8.45 -17.13 -3.73
CA MET A 270 -8.90 -17.32 -5.11
C MET A 270 -10.40 -17.06 -5.24
N GLY A 271 -11.23 -17.64 -4.37
CA GLY A 271 -12.68 -17.43 -4.37
C GLY A 271 -13.05 -15.95 -4.21
N CYS A 272 -12.45 -15.25 -3.25
CA CYS A 272 -12.67 -13.81 -3.06
C CYS A 272 -12.28 -13.00 -4.32
N PHE A 273 -11.18 -13.37 -4.97
CA PHE A 273 -10.73 -12.69 -6.19
C PHE A 273 -11.70 -12.91 -7.36
N GLN A 274 -12.27 -14.11 -7.51
CA GLN A 274 -13.29 -14.35 -8.54
C GLN A 274 -14.56 -13.54 -8.32
N VAL A 275 -15.02 -13.41 -7.07
CA VAL A 275 -16.16 -12.55 -6.72
C VAL A 275 -15.85 -11.09 -7.05
N TYR A 276 -14.63 -10.64 -6.78
CA TYR A 276 -14.19 -9.28 -7.11
C TYR A 276 -14.18 -9.01 -8.62
N LEU A 277 -13.65 -9.94 -9.42
CA LEU A 277 -13.67 -9.84 -10.88
C LEU A 277 -15.10 -9.84 -11.43
N LEU A 278 -15.98 -10.70 -10.88
CA LEU A 278 -17.39 -10.75 -11.26
C LEU A 278 -18.08 -9.40 -11.03
N LEU A 279 -17.77 -8.71 -9.93
CA LEU A 279 -18.38 -7.43 -9.61
C LEU A 279 -18.02 -6.33 -10.63
N PHE A 280 -16.78 -6.32 -11.13
CA PHE A 280 -16.39 -5.44 -12.25
C PHE A 280 -17.07 -5.85 -13.56
N PHE A 281 -17.16 -7.14 -13.84
CA PHE A 281 -17.81 -7.63 -15.05
C PHE A 281 -19.30 -7.25 -15.11
N LEU A 282 -20.01 -7.31 -13.98
CA LEU A 282 -21.43 -6.93 -13.90
C LEU A 282 -21.67 -5.45 -14.24
N ILE A 283 -20.74 -4.54 -13.91
CA ILE A 283 -20.84 -3.13 -14.32
C ILE A 283 -20.77 -3.01 -15.84
N ASN A 284 -19.82 -3.71 -16.47
CA ASN A 284 -19.61 -3.65 -17.91
C ASN A 284 -20.78 -4.28 -18.71
N ILE A 285 -21.51 -5.25 -18.14
CA ILE A 285 -22.72 -5.80 -18.76
C ILE A 285 -23.83 -4.76 -18.89
N SER A 286 -23.91 -3.80 -17.96
CA SER A 286 -24.89 -2.72 -18.04
C SER A 286 -24.66 -1.80 -19.24
N GLU A 287 -23.45 -1.82 -19.79
CA GLU A 287 -23.07 -1.04 -20.96
C GLU A 287 -23.40 -1.83 -22.23
N LYS A 288 -24.34 -1.32 -23.05
CA LYS A 288 -24.89 -2.04 -24.22
C LYS A 288 -23.92 -2.21 -25.41
N SER A 289 -22.62 -2.00 -25.22
CA SER A 289 -21.62 -2.07 -26.28
C SER A 289 -20.97 -3.45 -26.37
N THR A 290 -21.18 -4.15 -27.49
CA THR A 290 -20.64 -5.49 -27.73
C THR A 290 -19.10 -5.51 -27.88
N VAL A 291 -18.51 -4.41 -28.34
CA VAL A 291 -17.05 -4.26 -28.48
C VAL A 291 -16.38 -4.14 -27.12
N ILE A 292 -16.89 -3.24 -26.27
CA ILE A 292 -16.38 -3.00 -24.90
C ILE A 292 -16.46 -4.29 -24.07
N LEU A 293 -17.55 -5.04 -24.22
CA LEU A 293 -17.75 -6.29 -23.49
C LEU A 293 -16.74 -7.39 -23.89
N LYS A 294 -16.38 -7.48 -25.18
CA LYS A 294 -15.37 -8.42 -25.67
C LYS A 294 -13.96 -8.07 -25.17
N GLU A 295 -13.59 -6.79 -25.23
CA GLU A 295 -12.29 -6.32 -24.72
C GLU A 295 -12.18 -6.50 -23.21
N SER A 296 -13.24 -6.17 -22.46
CA SER A 296 -13.31 -6.37 -21.02
C SER A 296 -13.18 -7.83 -20.61
N LEU A 297 -13.80 -8.75 -21.36
CA LEU A 297 -13.71 -10.19 -21.09
C LEU A 297 -12.28 -10.72 -21.28
N LEU A 298 -11.60 -10.30 -22.35
CA LEU A 298 -10.19 -10.65 -22.57
C LEU A 298 -9.30 -10.11 -21.42
N PHE A 299 -9.55 -8.88 -21.00
CA PHE A 299 -8.85 -8.25 -19.87
C PHE A 299 -9.06 -9.03 -18.56
N PHE A 300 -10.29 -9.44 -18.24
CA PHE A 300 -10.54 -10.24 -17.04
C PHE A 300 -9.92 -11.63 -17.11
N CYS A 301 -9.92 -12.30 -18.27
CA CYS A 301 -9.25 -13.59 -18.44
C CYS A 301 -7.73 -13.49 -18.25
N THR A 302 -7.10 -12.46 -18.80
CA THR A 302 -5.64 -12.24 -18.65
C THR A 302 -5.27 -11.94 -17.20
N ILE A 303 -6.02 -11.07 -16.52
CA ILE A 303 -5.84 -10.80 -15.08
C ILE A 303 -6.02 -12.07 -14.26
N ASN A 304 -7.03 -12.88 -14.56
CA ASN A 304 -7.28 -14.14 -13.86
C ASN A 304 -6.10 -15.11 -14.00
N LEU A 305 -5.56 -15.26 -15.22
CA LEU A 305 -4.38 -16.09 -15.46
C LEU A 305 -3.17 -15.61 -14.64
N LEU A 306 -2.89 -14.30 -14.66
CA LEU A 306 -1.79 -13.72 -13.88
C LEU A 306 -1.98 -13.95 -12.38
N TRP A 307 -3.21 -13.83 -11.89
CA TRP A 307 -3.53 -14.10 -10.49
C TRP A 307 -3.33 -15.57 -10.10
N PHE A 308 -3.72 -16.51 -10.96
CA PHE A 308 -3.45 -17.93 -10.77
C PHE A 308 -1.94 -18.21 -10.65
N LEU A 309 -1.14 -17.66 -11.56
CA LEU A 309 0.32 -17.81 -11.53
C LEU A 309 0.93 -17.21 -10.25
N LEU A 310 0.42 -16.06 -9.80
CA LEU A 310 0.84 -15.42 -8.56
C LEU A 310 0.52 -16.28 -7.33
N VAL A 311 -0.69 -16.86 -7.24
CA VAL A 311 -1.08 -17.74 -6.13
C VAL A 311 -0.25 -19.01 -6.12
N ILE A 312 0.08 -19.59 -7.29
CA ILE A 312 0.99 -20.73 -7.40
C ILE A 312 2.37 -20.36 -6.83
N SER A 313 2.91 -19.20 -7.21
CA SER A 313 4.18 -18.69 -6.67
C SER A 313 4.13 -18.55 -5.14
N MET A 314 3.02 -18.04 -4.59
CA MET A 314 2.83 -17.88 -3.13
C MET A 314 2.74 -19.20 -2.35
N LEU A 315 2.32 -20.28 -3.02
CA LEU A 315 2.24 -21.64 -2.45
C LEU A 315 3.54 -22.43 -2.63
N SER A 316 4.47 -21.94 -3.46
CA SER A 316 5.74 -22.62 -3.70
C SER A 316 6.63 -22.55 -2.45
N PRO A 317 7.13 -23.70 -1.94
CA PRO A 317 8.03 -23.71 -0.80
C PRO A 317 9.37 -23.07 -1.17
N GLN A 318 9.99 -22.43 -0.18
CA GLN A 318 11.31 -21.81 -0.37
C GLN A 318 12.38 -22.88 -0.63
N ARG A 319 13.39 -22.54 -1.44
CA ARG A 319 14.49 -23.46 -1.82
C ARG A 319 15.08 -24.22 -0.63
N GLN A 320 15.29 -23.54 0.49
CA GLN A 320 15.84 -24.16 1.70
C GLN A 320 14.95 -25.29 2.23
N THR A 321 13.63 -25.07 2.32
CA THR A 321 12.67 -26.06 2.81
C THR A 321 12.63 -27.30 1.91
N VAL A 322 12.82 -27.12 0.60
CA VAL A 322 12.91 -28.23 -0.36
C VAL A 322 14.22 -29.00 -0.18
N GLN A 323 15.33 -28.30 0.02
CA GLN A 323 16.64 -28.92 0.28
C GLN A 323 16.65 -29.71 1.60
N ASP A 324 16.13 -29.11 2.68
CA ASP A 324 16.04 -29.76 3.98
C ASP A 324 15.20 -31.04 3.88
N TRP A 325 14.03 -30.97 3.23
CA TRP A 325 13.21 -32.16 3.00
C TRP A 325 13.94 -33.24 2.19
N ALA A 326 14.66 -32.86 1.13
CA ALA A 326 15.41 -33.82 0.32
C ALA A 326 16.49 -34.52 1.15
N ILE A 327 17.21 -33.77 2.01
CA ILE A 327 18.24 -34.32 2.90
C ILE A 327 17.64 -35.24 3.95
N TYR A 328 16.58 -34.82 4.67
CA TYR A 328 15.95 -35.64 5.71
C TYR A 328 15.35 -36.91 5.13
N ARG A 329 14.76 -36.83 3.95
CA ARG A 329 14.22 -38.01 3.26
C ARG A 329 15.32 -38.97 2.84
N HIS A 330 16.44 -38.47 2.30
CA HIS A 330 17.57 -39.32 1.95
C HIS A 330 18.14 -40.04 3.19
N LYS A 331 18.24 -39.34 4.34
CA LYS A 331 18.66 -39.95 5.61
C LYS A 331 17.67 -41.01 6.11
N GLN A 332 16.37 -40.76 5.99
CA GLN A 332 15.33 -41.70 6.40
C GLN A 332 15.38 -42.99 5.55
N ILE A 333 15.62 -42.87 4.25
CA ILE A 333 15.76 -44.01 3.34
C ILE A 333 16.97 -44.88 3.70
N ASN A 334 18.10 -44.27 4.09
CA ASN A 334 19.32 -45.02 4.41
C ASN A 334 19.30 -45.72 5.77
N ASN A 335 18.41 -45.32 6.69
CA ASN A 335 18.39 -45.85 8.06
C ASN A 335 17.35 -46.96 8.31
N ASP A 336 16.29 -47.08 7.48
CA ASP A 336 15.22 -48.07 7.65
C ASP A 336 15.04 -48.95 6.40
N GLU A 337 15.77 -50.06 6.30
CA GLU A 337 15.62 -51.04 5.19
C GLU A 337 14.19 -51.63 5.10
N THR A 338 13.47 -51.72 6.23
CA THR A 338 12.12 -52.31 6.32
C THR A 338 10.99 -51.34 5.94
N ALA A 339 11.23 -50.02 5.94
CA ALA A 339 10.24 -49.00 5.54
C ALA A 339 10.13 -48.82 4.02
N ILE A 340 11.16 -49.27 3.28
CA ILE A 340 11.33 -49.10 1.82
C ILE A 340 10.20 -49.78 1.02
N VAL A 341 9.62 -50.88 1.53
CA VAL A 341 8.70 -51.73 0.75
C VAL A 341 7.22 -51.37 0.93
N LYS A 342 6.80 -50.78 2.06
CA LYS A 342 5.37 -50.49 2.35
C LYS A 342 5.01 -49.00 2.36
N GLY A 343 5.95 -48.08 2.58
CA GLY A 343 5.68 -46.64 2.77
C GLY A 343 5.96 -45.73 1.57
N LEU A 344 6.69 -46.21 0.56
CA LEU A 344 7.38 -45.35 -0.41
C LEU A 344 6.46 -44.55 -1.36
N ALA A 345 5.33 -45.15 -1.80
CA ALA A 345 4.43 -44.51 -2.76
C ALA A 345 3.26 -43.75 -2.09
N ILE A 346 2.74 -44.29 -0.97
CA ILE A 346 1.60 -43.68 -0.26
C ILE A 346 2.07 -42.47 0.56
N SER A 347 3.26 -42.50 1.18
CA SER A 347 3.74 -41.34 1.95
C SER A 347 4.19 -40.17 1.06
N LEU A 348 4.84 -40.41 -0.09
CA LEU A 348 5.31 -39.31 -0.95
C LEU A 348 4.16 -38.45 -1.49
N LYS A 349 3.13 -39.11 -2.05
CA LYS A 349 1.99 -38.40 -2.64
C LYS A 349 1.22 -37.65 -1.57
N GLN A 350 1.06 -38.24 -0.39
CA GLN A 350 0.37 -37.61 0.72
C GLN A 350 1.20 -36.46 1.34
N ASP A 351 2.52 -36.60 1.41
CA ASP A 351 3.44 -35.58 1.93
C ASP A 351 3.59 -34.38 0.95
N LEU A 352 3.56 -34.62 -0.36
CA LEU A 352 3.53 -33.55 -1.38
C LEU A 352 2.17 -32.83 -1.45
N ILE A 353 1.07 -33.59 -1.43
CA ILE A 353 -0.28 -33.04 -1.59
C ILE A 353 -0.77 -32.41 -0.28
N TRP A 354 -0.51 -33.03 0.87
CA TRP A 354 -1.09 -32.65 2.18
C TRP A 354 -0.08 -32.19 3.22
N GLY A 355 1.23 -32.39 3.01
CA GLY A 355 2.24 -31.80 3.87
C GLY A 355 2.13 -30.28 3.84
N GLU A 356 1.67 -29.69 4.94
CA GLU A 356 1.91 -28.28 5.24
C GLU A 356 3.28 -28.22 5.92
N LYS A 357 4.31 -27.80 5.18
CA LYS A 357 5.62 -27.46 5.76
C LYS A 357 5.67 -26.00 6.20
#